data_AF-A0A5C5ZIM1-F1
#
_entry.id   AF-A0A5C5ZIM1-F1
#
_cell.length_a   1.000
_cell.length_b   1.000
_cell.length_c   1.000
_cell.angle_alpha   90.00
_cell.angle_beta   90.00
_cell.angle_gamma   90.00
#
_symmetry.space_group_name_H-M   'P 1'
#
loop_
_entity.id
_entity.type
_entity.pdbx_description
1 polymer ?
#
loop_
_entity_poly.entity_id
_entity_poly.type
_entity_poly.pdbx_seq_one_letter_code
_entity_poly.pdbx_strand_id
1 'polypeptide(L)'
;MKRLTIALTAALLAAPLSAPPALAGLPTSPMIDGSLAGDESFYGAALSVQNTRTQFGDGAGNPDPVITGNNLADAGGSEIDQVFATVYEDRLYVLVAGNLEGNFNKLQLFIDSGPGGVNTIDGAALPGGLDGFCCGGLEPPKGGNTNNDGALQRLDGLTFDSGFNADHALVFTHGGESVRNAPEDPDNNQFWALSSHYANLQNGVSGDVASLGYQLAPRGEPRVMRSPAVTAVVGDYNDDGSVNAADFTVWRDNLDTSFELPNRDPENSGDVSQADYDTWVANFAQATGPAGGLGDFSFKPFGNPGNSDELISDFTLAGLGQGELIDRNYALSVDGGCTDDTGAGCVARDLEFALDVDPAETGMADPAMNNQKNHRNFNNIIDLHMAIDNSNTEGVFGAGSQPFTLVNGEDNPEEVLTGIEFSVPLSELGTLGSSIKLMAFVNSNGHDFMSNQFAGVGVLDANLGQLLINAGGPPAGTFADVPGDQFITIPLSTSNAHAAPEPGALGLMLLVALGLFSTRRANV
;
A
#
# COMPACT_ATOMS: atom_id res chain seq x y z
N MET A 1 -84.98 -8.79 33.13
CA MET A 1 -83.52 -8.74 33.44
C MET A 1 -83.01 -10.16 33.59
N LYS A 2 -82.10 -10.60 32.72
CA LYS A 2 -81.11 -11.67 32.95
C LYS A 2 -80.23 -11.75 31.71
N ARG A 3 -78.94 -11.45 31.89
CA ARG A 3 -77.88 -11.52 30.87
C ARG A 3 -77.62 -12.99 30.52
N LEU A 4 -77.51 -13.29 29.23
CA LEU A 4 -77.17 -14.60 28.70
C LEU A 4 -75.71 -14.56 28.22
N THR A 5 -74.85 -15.37 28.84
CA THR A 5 -73.44 -15.54 28.49
C THR A 5 -73.33 -16.68 27.46
N ILE A 6 -72.73 -16.40 26.30
CA ILE A 6 -72.38 -17.42 25.30
C ILE A 6 -70.86 -17.65 25.40
N ALA A 7 -70.47 -18.89 25.71
CA ALA A 7 -69.08 -19.34 25.66
C ALA A 7 -68.73 -19.76 24.22
N LEU A 8 -67.63 -19.25 23.68
CA LEU A 8 -67.09 -19.65 22.39
C LEU A 8 -65.73 -20.32 22.61
N THR A 9 -65.65 -21.61 22.34
CA THR A 9 -64.42 -22.41 22.31
C THR A 9 -63.63 -22.12 21.04
N ALA A 10 -62.39 -21.64 21.17
CA ALA A 10 -61.47 -21.43 20.06
C ALA A 10 -60.61 -22.69 19.83
N ALA A 11 -60.64 -23.22 18.61
CA ALA A 11 -59.72 -24.26 18.16
C ALA A 11 -58.41 -23.61 17.69
N LEU A 12 -57.28 -24.04 18.26
CA LEU A 12 -55.94 -23.58 17.89
C LEU A 12 -55.38 -24.49 16.80
N LEU A 13 -55.23 -23.99 15.56
CA LEU A 13 -54.38 -24.62 14.54
C LEU A 13 -52.93 -24.25 14.82
N ALA A 14 -52.07 -25.24 15.07
CA ALA A 14 -50.62 -25.07 15.11
C ALA A 14 -50.05 -25.15 13.69
N ALA A 15 -49.51 -24.04 13.19
CA ALA A 15 -48.66 -24.02 12.00
C ALA A 15 -47.18 -24.13 12.45
N PRO A 16 -46.32 -24.88 11.73
CA PRO A 16 -44.91 -24.99 12.08
C PRO A 16 -44.20 -23.64 11.83
N LEU A 17 -43.54 -23.08 12.85
CA LEU A 17 -42.60 -21.97 12.68
C LEU A 17 -41.38 -22.49 11.91
N SER A 18 -41.20 -22.07 10.66
CA SER A 18 -39.90 -22.11 10.00
C SER A 18 -38.96 -21.11 10.70
N ALA A 19 -37.75 -21.55 11.03
CA ALA A 19 -36.69 -20.65 11.49
C ALA A 19 -36.49 -19.52 10.46
N PRO A 20 -36.28 -18.26 10.90
CA PRO A 20 -35.91 -17.20 9.97
C PRO A 20 -34.60 -17.60 9.25
N PRO A 21 -34.43 -17.24 7.96
CA PRO A 21 -33.13 -17.38 7.32
C PRO A 21 -32.10 -16.64 8.17
N ALA A 22 -30.91 -17.23 8.35
CA ALA A 22 -29.78 -16.53 8.94
C ALA A 22 -29.60 -15.23 8.15
N LEU A 23 -29.60 -14.07 8.83
CA LEU A 23 -29.07 -12.86 8.23
C LEU A 23 -27.64 -13.21 7.82
N ALA A 24 -27.34 -13.21 6.51
CA ALA A 24 -25.97 -13.09 6.06
C ALA A 24 -25.37 -11.86 6.77
N GLY A 25 -24.20 -12.02 7.40
CA GLY A 25 -23.51 -10.91 8.03
C GLY A 25 -23.36 -9.78 7.03
N LEU A 26 -23.58 -8.53 7.46
CA LEU A 26 -23.14 -7.39 6.68
C LEU A 26 -21.62 -7.53 6.46
N PRO A 27 -21.11 -7.26 5.26
CA PRO A 27 -19.67 -7.25 5.05
C PRO A 27 -19.04 -6.22 5.98
N THR A 28 -17.95 -6.60 6.67
CA THR A 28 -17.12 -5.64 7.40
C THR A 28 -16.19 -4.95 6.41
N SER A 29 -15.67 -3.77 6.75
CA SER A 29 -14.58 -3.16 5.98
C SER A 29 -13.41 -4.15 5.85
N PRO A 30 -12.75 -4.24 4.69
CA PRO A 30 -11.62 -5.11 4.48
C PRO A 30 -10.44 -4.65 5.35
N MET A 31 -9.51 -5.56 5.58
CA MET A 31 -8.20 -5.18 6.07
C MET A 31 -7.42 -4.62 4.88
N ILE A 32 -6.74 -3.48 5.04
CA ILE A 32 -5.92 -2.93 3.98
C ILE A 32 -4.58 -3.67 3.99
N ASP A 33 -4.52 -4.78 3.27
CA ASP A 33 -3.39 -5.71 3.27
C ASP A 33 -2.87 -6.07 1.87
N GLY A 34 -3.46 -5.50 0.82
CA GLY A 34 -3.01 -5.76 -0.54
C GLY A 34 -3.54 -7.06 -1.13
N SER A 35 -4.45 -7.77 -0.46
CA SER A 35 -4.96 -9.08 -0.90
C SER A 35 -6.47 -9.07 -1.14
N LEU A 36 -6.92 -9.73 -2.21
CA LEU A 36 -8.35 -10.05 -2.39
C LEU A 36 -8.79 -11.22 -1.51
N ALA A 37 -7.85 -12.04 -1.02
CA ALA A 37 -8.16 -13.29 -0.34
C ALA A 37 -8.93 -13.05 0.96
N GLY A 38 -10.18 -13.51 1.02
CA GLY A 38 -11.09 -13.26 2.15
C GLY A 38 -12.01 -12.05 1.97
N ASP A 39 -11.72 -11.18 1.00
CA ASP A 39 -12.48 -9.97 0.69
C ASP A 39 -13.18 -10.03 -0.69
N GLU A 40 -13.26 -11.23 -1.30
CA GLU A 40 -13.87 -11.43 -2.63
C GLU A 40 -15.35 -11.01 -2.64
N SER A 41 -16.05 -11.23 -1.52
CA SER A 41 -17.45 -10.83 -1.38
C SER A 41 -17.63 -9.32 -1.16
N PHE A 42 -16.60 -8.65 -0.65
CA PHE A 42 -16.58 -7.21 -0.40
C PHE A 42 -16.35 -6.44 -1.70
N TYR A 43 -15.31 -6.80 -2.43
CA TYR A 43 -14.95 -6.18 -3.71
C TYR A 43 -15.82 -6.65 -4.88
N GLY A 44 -16.24 -7.91 -4.87
CA GLY A 44 -16.99 -8.51 -5.97
C GLY A 44 -16.11 -8.87 -7.17
N ALA A 45 -16.70 -8.87 -8.37
CA ALA A 45 -15.96 -9.16 -9.59
C ALA A 45 -15.03 -7.99 -9.97
N ALA A 46 -13.90 -8.31 -10.59
CA ALA A 46 -12.98 -7.31 -11.13
C ALA A 46 -13.71 -6.35 -12.10
N LEU A 47 -13.41 -5.06 -11.97
CA LEU A 47 -13.89 -4.00 -12.85
C LEU A 47 -13.02 -3.85 -14.09
N SER A 48 -11.79 -4.38 -14.05
CA SER A 48 -10.88 -4.53 -15.18
C SER A 48 -10.04 -5.79 -14.97
N VAL A 49 -9.82 -6.54 -16.05
CA VAL A 49 -8.89 -7.67 -16.12
C VAL A 49 -8.01 -7.42 -17.33
N GLN A 50 -6.70 -7.56 -17.16
CA GLN A 50 -5.73 -7.30 -18.19
C GLN A 50 -5.92 -8.25 -19.36
N ASN A 51 -5.70 -7.72 -20.56
CA ASN A 51 -5.88 -8.41 -21.82
C ASN A 51 -4.68 -8.18 -22.76
N THR A 52 -3.62 -7.58 -22.22
CA THR A 52 -2.42 -7.16 -22.94
C THR A 52 -1.18 -7.53 -22.16
N ARG A 53 -0.25 -8.22 -22.83
CA ARG A 53 1.08 -8.51 -22.28
C ARG A 53 1.86 -7.24 -21.97
N THR A 54 2.60 -7.26 -20.87
CA THR A 54 3.37 -6.10 -20.39
C THR A 54 4.69 -5.92 -21.17
N GLN A 55 5.12 -4.68 -21.33
CA GLN A 55 6.47 -4.36 -21.79
C GLN A 55 7.32 -3.69 -20.69
N PHE A 56 6.86 -3.78 -19.44
CA PHE A 56 7.53 -3.24 -18.25
C PHE A 56 8.15 -4.35 -17.38
N GLY A 57 8.51 -5.49 -18.00
CA GLY A 57 9.07 -6.66 -17.35
C GLY A 57 8.01 -7.69 -16.95
N ASP A 58 8.40 -8.94 -16.77
CA ASP A 58 7.54 -10.04 -16.29
C ASP A 58 7.64 -10.14 -14.77
N GLY A 59 6.51 -10.17 -14.06
CA GLY A 59 6.45 -10.30 -12.60
C GLY A 59 6.67 -11.72 -12.07
N ALA A 60 6.89 -12.73 -12.92
CA ALA A 60 7.01 -14.15 -12.53
C ALA A 60 8.15 -14.51 -11.55
N GLY A 61 8.99 -13.55 -11.14
CA GLY A 61 10.07 -13.73 -10.17
C GLY A 61 9.68 -13.59 -8.69
N ASN A 62 8.42 -13.24 -8.39
CA ASN A 62 7.97 -12.73 -7.08
C ASN A 62 8.78 -11.47 -6.68
N PRO A 63 8.37 -10.27 -7.12
CA PRO A 63 9.09 -9.03 -6.86
C PRO A 63 8.95 -8.51 -5.42
N ASP A 64 8.50 -9.34 -4.46
CA ASP A 64 8.32 -8.92 -3.07
C ASP A 64 9.65 -8.41 -2.49
N PRO A 65 9.69 -7.17 -1.96
CA PRO A 65 10.89 -6.60 -1.38
C PRO A 65 11.45 -7.39 -0.19
N VAL A 66 10.66 -8.24 0.47
CA VAL A 66 11.07 -9.18 1.52
C VAL A 66 11.80 -10.40 0.93
N ILE A 67 11.46 -10.81 -0.30
CA ILE A 67 11.90 -12.08 -0.90
C ILE A 67 13.09 -11.90 -1.85
N THR A 68 13.20 -10.75 -2.49
CA THR A 68 14.05 -10.58 -3.69
C THR A 68 15.51 -10.27 -3.45
N GLY A 69 15.95 -10.18 -2.20
CA GLY A 69 17.35 -9.93 -1.86
C GLY A 69 17.89 -8.63 -2.48
N ASN A 70 19.22 -8.50 -2.55
CA ASN A 70 19.94 -7.22 -2.74
C ASN A 70 19.69 -6.46 -4.07
N ASN A 71 18.75 -6.88 -4.92
CA ASN A 71 18.46 -6.15 -6.17
C ASN A 71 16.97 -6.17 -6.54
N LEU A 72 16.19 -5.24 -5.96
CA LEU A 72 14.79 -4.98 -6.29
C LEU A 72 14.53 -4.70 -7.78
N ALA A 73 15.57 -4.31 -8.53
CA ALA A 73 15.50 -4.04 -9.97
C ALA A 73 15.70 -5.29 -10.87
N ASP A 74 16.08 -6.43 -10.30
CA ASP A 74 16.30 -7.68 -11.06
C ASP A 74 15.16 -8.70 -10.83
N ALA A 75 14.15 -8.35 -10.03
CA ALA A 75 13.27 -9.33 -9.41
C ALA A 75 11.88 -9.47 -10.04
N GLY A 76 11.52 -8.58 -10.97
CA GLY A 76 10.27 -8.65 -11.71
C GLY A 76 10.00 -7.39 -12.52
N GLY A 77 8.86 -7.35 -13.20
CA GLY A 77 8.36 -6.16 -13.88
C GLY A 77 7.20 -5.52 -13.16
N SER A 78 6.77 -4.39 -13.72
CA SER A 78 5.53 -3.72 -13.30
C SER A 78 4.38 -4.12 -14.22
N GLU A 79 3.25 -4.52 -13.63
CA GLU A 79 2.06 -4.97 -14.34
C GLU A 79 0.78 -4.66 -13.54
N ILE A 80 -0.32 -4.52 -14.28
CA ILE A 80 -1.67 -4.46 -13.71
C ILE A 80 -2.42 -5.63 -14.32
N ASP A 81 -2.89 -6.53 -13.48
CA ASP A 81 -3.61 -7.74 -13.89
C ASP A 81 -5.11 -7.62 -13.66
N GLN A 82 -5.51 -7.11 -12.49
CA GLN A 82 -6.92 -6.87 -12.17
C GLN A 82 -7.10 -5.59 -11.38
N VAL A 83 -8.27 -4.95 -11.55
CA VAL A 83 -8.66 -3.80 -10.73
C VAL A 83 -10.01 -4.07 -10.11
N PHE A 84 -10.05 -4.02 -8.78
CA PHE A 84 -11.23 -4.10 -7.96
C PHE A 84 -11.45 -2.76 -7.28
N ALA A 85 -12.70 -2.33 -7.18
CA ALA A 85 -13.01 -1.16 -6.39
C ALA A 85 -14.46 -1.18 -5.93
N THR A 86 -14.70 -0.68 -4.73
CA THR A 86 -16.03 -0.56 -4.16
C THR A 86 -16.10 0.62 -3.22
N VAL A 87 -17.31 1.12 -3.01
CA VAL A 87 -17.59 2.12 -2.00
C VAL A 87 -18.36 1.46 -0.87
N TYR A 88 -17.79 1.52 0.32
CA TYR A 88 -18.38 0.97 1.52
C TYR A 88 -18.34 2.04 2.62
N GLU A 89 -19.49 2.23 3.28
CA GLU A 89 -19.71 3.33 4.22
C GLU A 89 -19.30 4.68 3.62
N ASP A 90 -18.28 5.34 4.18
CA ASP A 90 -17.79 6.65 3.79
C ASP A 90 -16.43 6.62 3.10
N ARG A 91 -15.97 5.46 2.61
CA ARG A 91 -14.67 5.31 1.93
C ARG A 91 -14.77 4.65 0.56
N LEU A 92 -13.89 5.07 -0.33
CA LEU A 92 -13.54 4.34 -1.54
C LEU A 92 -12.44 3.34 -1.20
N TYR A 93 -12.62 2.07 -1.58
CA TYR A 93 -11.64 1.01 -1.49
C TYR A 93 -11.25 0.56 -2.89
N VAL A 94 -9.96 0.38 -3.14
CA VAL A 94 -9.41 -0.04 -4.44
C VAL A 94 -8.29 -1.03 -4.21
N LEU A 95 -8.33 -2.16 -4.93
CA LEU A 95 -7.22 -3.08 -5.08
C LEU A 95 -6.81 -3.12 -6.56
N VAL A 96 -5.58 -2.75 -6.84
CA VAL A 96 -4.93 -2.94 -8.15
C VAL A 96 -4.02 -4.16 -7.99
N ALA A 97 -4.54 -5.32 -8.40
CA ALA A 97 -3.80 -6.58 -8.37
C ALA A 97 -2.80 -6.63 -9.53
N GLY A 98 -1.62 -7.17 -9.25
CA GLY A 98 -0.45 -7.13 -10.11
C GLY A 98 0.80 -6.77 -9.31
N ASN A 99 1.90 -6.60 -10.02
CA ASN A 99 3.18 -6.28 -9.41
C ASN A 99 3.62 -4.84 -9.72
N LEU A 100 4.24 -4.18 -8.75
CA LEU A 100 5.00 -2.95 -9.00
C LEU A 100 6.49 -3.25 -8.77
N GLU A 101 7.35 -2.84 -9.69
CA GLU A 101 8.78 -3.09 -9.57
C GLU A 101 9.41 -2.09 -8.58
N GLY A 102 10.29 -2.57 -7.70
CA GLY A 102 10.97 -1.76 -6.68
C GLY A 102 12.06 -0.83 -7.21
N ASN A 103 11.94 -0.37 -8.45
CA ASN A 103 12.86 0.54 -9.15
C ASN A 103 12.31 1.97 -9.26
N PHE A 104 11.28 2.28 -8.47
CA PHE A 104 10.55 3.54 -8.45
C PHE A 104 9.71 3.85 -9.70
N ASN A 105 9.39 2.85 -10.53
CA ASN A 105 8.21 2.95 -11.39
C ASN A 105 6.98 3.36 -10.57
N LYS A 106 6.01 4.00 -11.22
CA LYS A 106 4.82 4.49 -10.54
C LYS A 106 3.61 3.70 -10.96
N LEU A 107 2.77 3.38 -9.99
CA LEU A 107 1.35 3.26 -10.25
C LEU A 107 0.75 4.66 -10.17
N GLN A 108 0.39 5.23 -11.32
CA GLN A 108 -0.25 6.53 -11.45
C GLN A 108 -1.76 6.35 -11.54
N LEU A 109 -2.48 7.07 -10.69
CA LEU A 109 -3.94 7.08 -10.65
C LEU A 109 -4.46 8.49 -10.89
N PHE A 110 -5.58 8.55 -11.62
CA PHE A 110 -6.44 9.72 -11.69
C PHE A 110 -7.85 9.32 -11.31
N ILE A 111 -8.51 10.14 -10.50
CA ILE A 111 -9.88 9.92 -10.04
C ILE A 111 -10.75 11.06 -10.55
N ASP A 112 -11.80 10.72 -11.30
CA ASP A 112 -12.93 11.59 -11.62
C ASP A 112 -14.05 11.20 -10.65
N SER A 113 -14.24 12.00 -9.61
CA SER A 113 -15.16 11.70 -8.52
C SER A 113 -16.49 12.45 -8.68
N GLY A 114 -16.53 13.52 -9.47
CA GLY A 114 -17.75 14.32 -9.61
C GLY A 114 -17.68 15.47 -10.60
N PRO A 115 -18.52 16.50 -10.44
CA PRO A 115 -18.53 17.64 -11.34
C PRO A 115 -17.27 18.48 -11.15
N GLY A 116 -16.49 18.64 -12.22
CA GLY A 116 -15.28 19.45 -12.17
C GLY A 116 -14.16 18.80 -12.95
N GLY A 117 -12.97 18.84 -12.36
CA GLY A 117 -11.76 18.22 -12.89
C GLY A 117 -11.21 18.82 -14.18
N VAL A 118 -10.21 18.13 -14.70
CA VAL A 118 -9.53 18.45 -15.95
C VAL A 118 -9.51 17.24 -16.87
N ASN A 119 -9.90 17.42 -18.14
CA ASN A 119 -9.78 16.37 -19.16
C ASN A 119 -8.38 16.33 -19.80
N THR A 120 -7.66 17.45 -19.77
CA THR A 120 -6.28 17.55 -20.23
C THR A 120 -5.41 18.05 -19.09
N ILE A 121 -4.30 17.37 -18.84
CA ILE A 121 -3.26 17.85 -17.93
C ILE A 121 -2.54 19.02 -18.59
N ASP A 122 -2.77 20.22 -18.07
CA ASP A 122 -1.96 21.41 -18.36
C ASP A 122 -1.05 21.64 -17.16
N GLY A 123 0.21 21.24 -17.29
CA GLY A 123 1.19 21.28 -16.22
C GLY A 123 1.43 22.71 -15.69
N ALA A 124 1.20 23.74 -16.50
CA ALA A 124 1.34 25.13 -16.08
C ALA A 124 0.10 25.66 -15.33
N ALA A 125 -1.06 25.01 -15.50
CA ALA A 125 -2.31 25.40 -14.86
C ALA A 125 -2.66 24.56 -13.62
N LEU A 126 -1.92 23.49 -13.37
CA LEU A 126 -2.11 22.55 -12.25
C LEU A 126 -1.04 22.72 -11.17
N PRO A 127 -1.25 22.13 -9.97
CA PRO A 127 -0.27 22.23 -8.90
C PRO A 127 1.11 21.67 -9.30
N GLY A 128 2.17 22.34 -8.88
CA GLY A 128 3.55 21.87 -9.00
C GLY A 128 3.93 20.91 -7.87
N GLY A 129 5.02 20.17 -8.05
CA GLY A 129 5.67 19.41 -6.97
C GLY A 129 5.00 18.10 -6.55
N LEU A 130 3.97 17.63 -7.28
CA LEU A 130 3.43 16.27 -7.08
C LEU A 130 4.53 15.24 -7.34
N ASP A 131 4.77 14.33 -6.39
CA ASP A 131 5.96 13.47 -6.36
C ASP A 131 7.23 14.30 -6.66
N GLY A 132 7.48 15.34 -5.84
CA GLY A 132 8.66 16.19 -6.03
C GLY A 132 9.97 15.40 -6.09
N PHE A 133 10.03 14.19 -5.55
CA PHE A 133 11.26 13.41 -5.45
C PHE A 133 11.67 12.70 -6.73
N CYS A 134 10.75 12.42 -7.64
CA CYS A 134 11.05 11.78 -8.92
C CYS A 134 11.59 12.73 -10.02
N CYS A 135 11.52 14.06 -9.80
CA CYS A 135 11.72 15.08 -10.83
C CYS A 135 12.77 16.15 -10.50
N GLY A 136 13.76 15.84 -9.66
CA GLY A 136 14.80 16.79 -9.22
C GLY A 136 14.69 17.19 -7.74
N GLY A 137 13.76 16.59 -6.99
CA GLY A 137 13.60 16.79 -5.56
C GLY A 137 12.60 17.90 -5.18
N LEU A 138 12.66 18.36 -3.94
CA LEU A 138 11.82 19.46 -3.47
C LEU A 138 12.20 20.80 -4.11
N GLU A 139 11.30 21.79 -4.06
CA GLU A 139 11.63 23.17 -4.42
C GLU A 139 12.83 23.69 -3.59
N PRO A 140 13.70 24.54 -4.16
CA PRO A 140 14.71 25.28 -3.41
C PRO A 140 14.10 26.03 -2.20
N PRO A 141 14.76 26.05 -1.02
CA PRO A 141 16.11 25.55 -0.73
C PRO A 141 16.17 24.06 -0.37
N LYS A 142 15.05 23.33 -0.45
CA LYS A 142 14.91 21.96 0.03
C LYS A 142 15.34 20.88 -0.99
N GLY A 143 15.64 21.26 -2.24
CA GLY A 143 16.07 20.33 -3.30
C GLY A 143 16.47 21.05 -4.61
N GLY A 144 16.72 20.27 -5.67
CA GLY A 144 17.20 20.74 -6.97
C GLY A 144 16.10 21.08 -7.98
N ASN A 145 14.83 20.99 -7.59
CA ASN A 145 13.69 21.20 -8.47
C ASN A 145 13.34 22.69 -8.56
N THR A 146 14.09 23.44 -9.36
CA THR A 146 13.99 24.89 -9.44
C THR A 146 12.70 25.43 -10.06
N ASN A 147 11.95 24.58 -10.78
CA ASN A 147 10.72 24.96 -11.47
C ASN A 147 9.47 24.40 -10.78
N ASN A 148 9.64 23.66 -9.68
CA ASN A 148 8.58 22.89 -9.03
C ASN A 148 7.89 21.88 -9.98
N ASP A 149 8.66 21.30 -10.89
CA ASP A 149 8.18 20.30 -11.82
C ASP A 149 7.90 19.00 -11.04
N GLY A 150 6.64 18.57 -11.02
CA GLY A 150 6.22 17.28 -10.52
C GLY A 150 5.65 16.40 -11.62
N ALA A 151 4.99 15.32 -11.21
CA ALA A 151 4.31 14.37 -12.09
C ALA A 151 3.37 15.07 -13.10
N LEU A 152 2.60 16.07 -12.66
CA LEU A 152 1.65 16.79 -13.54
C LEU A 152 2.35 17.61 -14.62
N GLN A 153 3.53 18.18 -14.32
CA GLN A 153 4.33 18.91 -15.31
C GLN A 153 5.01 17.96 -16.31
N ARG A 154 5.36 16.73 -15.88
CA ARG A 154 5.88 15.68 -16.76
C ARG A 154 4.81 15.07 -17.66
N LEU A 155 3.58 15.02 -17.17
CA LEU A 155 2.41 14.52 -17.90
C LEU A 155 1.68 15.62 -18.68
N ASP A 156 2.29 16.80 -18.86
CA ASP A 156 1.70 17.91 -19.62
C ASP A 156 1.22 17.44 -20.99
N GLY A 157 0.02 17.86 -21.40
CA GLY A 157 -0.63 17.46 -22.65
C GLY A 157 -1.41 16.14 -22.60
N LEU A 158 -1.27 15.32 -21.56
CA LEU A 158 -2.05 14.09 -21.41
C LEU A 158 -3.54 14.41 -21.42
N THR A 159 -4.27 13.84 -22.38
CA THR A 159 -5.71 14.06 -22.53
C THR A 159 -6.46 12.75 -22.36
N PHE A 160 -7.31 12.70 -21.34
CA PHE A 160 -8.10 11.55 -20.93
C PHE A 160 -9.21 11.22 -21.93
N ASP A 161 -9.75 10.01 -21.81
CA ASP A 161 -10.93 9.57 -22.56
C ASP A 161 -12.12 10.52 -22.40
N SER A 162 -13.03 10.48 -23.37
CA SER A 162 -14.22 11.32 -23.33
C SER A 162 -15.08 11.03 -22.10
N GLY A 163 -15.44 12.08 -21.37
CA GLY A 163 -16.26 11.98 -20.18
C GLY A 163 -15.48 11.61 -18.91
N PHE A 164 -14.15 11.58 -18.96
CA PHE A 164 -13.28 11.51 -17.79
C PHE A 164 -12.64 12.88 -17.53
N ASN A 165 -12.92 13.49 -16.37
CA ASN A 165 -12.30 14.74 -15.94
C ASN A 165 -11.66 14.50 -14.57
N ALA A 166 -10.33 14.40 -14.54
CA ALA A 166 -9.61 14.09 -13.32
C ALA A 166 -9.77 15.21 -12.29
N ASP A 167 -10.32 14.87 -11.12
CA ASP A 167 -10.42 15.73 -9.95
C ASP A 167 -9.22 15.56 -9.02
N HIS A 168 -8.66 14.36 -8.99
CA HIS A 168 -7.56 14.00 -8.09
C HIS A 168 -6.51 13.17 -8.83
N ALA A 169 -5.26 13.32 -8.40
CA ALA A 169 -4.15 12.45 -8.79
C ALA A 169 -3.59 11.77 -7.55
N LEU A 170 -3.30 10.48 -7.65
CA LEU A 170 -2.65 9.69 -6.61
C LEU A 170 -1.52 8.88 -7.25
N VAL A 171 -0.39 8.78 -6.57
CA VAL A 171 0.81 8.10 -7.06
C VAL A 171 1.29 7.15 -5.98
N PHE A 172 1.59 5.92 -6.35
CA PHE A 172 2.30 4.96 -5.49
C PHE A 172 3.61 4.56 -6.13
N THR A 173 4.65 4.41 -5.31
CA THR A 173 5.96 3.96 -5.75
C THR A 173 6.68 3.29 -4.59
N HIS A 174 7.59 2.37 -4.88
CA HIS A 174 8.44 1.81 -3.84
C HIS A 174 9.82 1.49 -4.35
N GLY A 175 10.74 1.32 -3.42
CA GLY A 175 12.12 0.99 -3.71
C GLY A 175 13.04 1.16 -2.51
N GLY A 176 14.34 1.02 -2.77
CA GLY A 176 15.39 1.27 -1.79
C GLY A 176 15.62 2.76 -1.57
N GLU A 177 15.33 3.24 -0.37
CA GLU A 177 15.51 4.59 0.13
C GLU A 177 16.71 4.69 1.09
N SER A 178 17.11 5.91 1.43
CA SER A 178 18.12 6.11 2.47
C SER A 178 17.88 7.35 3.33
N VAL A 179 18.14 7.20 4.63
CA VAL A 179 18.15 8.29 5.59
C VAL A 179 19.59 8.77 5.74
N ARG A 180 19.81 10.06 5.46
CA ARG A 180 21.13 10.73 5.38
C ARG A 180 21.99 10.27 4.21
N ASN A 181 22.31 11.23 3.33
CA ASN A 181 23.28 11.06 2.25
C ASN A 181 24.69 10.85 2.83
N ALA A 182 25.01 9.64 3.26
CA ALA A 182 26.31 9.28 3.83
C ALA A 182 26.97 8.13 3.04
N PRO A 183 28.10 8.37 2.35
CA PRO A 183 28.87 7.31 1.68
C PRO A 183 29.58 6.34 2.63
N GLU A 184 29.55 6.59 3.95
CA GLU A 184 30.44 5.97 4.93
C GLU A 184 29.80 4.83 5.76
N ASP A 185 28.49 4.56 5.59
CA ASP A 185 27.80 3.47 6.29
C ASP A 185 26.90 2.69 5.31
N PRO A 186 27.45 1.65 4.63
CA PRO A 186 26.72 0.91 3.61
C PRO A 186 25.56 0.05 4.14
N ASP A 187 25.49 -0.22 5.46
CA ASP A 187 24.56 -1.22 6.02
C ASP A 187 23.50 -0.64 6.98
N ASN A 188 23.56 0.64 7.34
CA ASN A 188 22.68 1.20 8.39
C ASN A 188 21.74 2.31 7.92
N ASN A 189 21.93 2.85 6.71
CA ASN A 189 21.20 4.03 6.23
C ASN A 189 20.17 3.72 5.14
N GLN A 190 20.14 2.49 4.61
CA GLN A 190 19.24 2.10 3.53
C GLN A 190 18.03 1.33 4.05
N PHE A 191 16.86 1.61 3.50
CA PHE A 191 15.62 0.93 3.84
C PHE A 191 14.71 0.80 2.63
N TRP A 192 13.72 -0.07 2.69
CA TRP A 192 12.67 -0.13 1.68
C TRP A 192 11.50 0.71 2.15
N ALA A 193 10.87 1.44 1.22
CA ALA A 193 9.63 2.12 1.49
C ALA A 193 8.67 2.03 0.31
N LEU A 194 7.39 1.79 0.60
CA LEU A 194 6.27 2.15 -0.27
C LEU A 194 5.81 3.55 0.12
N SER A 195 5.80 4.49 -0.81
CA SER A 195 5.36 5.86 -0.58
C SER A 195 4.20 6.25 -1.49
N SER A 196 3.43 7.25 -1.06
CA SER A 196 2.32 7.80 -1.83
C SER A 196 2.31 9.32 -1.88
N HIS A 197 1.79 9.85 -2.99
CA HIS A 197 1.68 11.29 -3.26
C HIS A 197 0.33 11.63 -3.86
N TYR A 198 -0.21 12.79 -3.51
CA TYR A 198 -1.54 13.24 -3.91
C TYR A 198 -1.55 14.68 -4.41
N ALA A 199 -2.42 14.96 -5.38
CA ALA A 199 -2.80 16.31 -5.78
C ALA A 199 -4.31 16.44 -6.00
N ASN A 200 -4.87 17.57 -5.56
CA ASN A 200 -6.20 18.03 -5.95
C ASN A 200 -6.10 18.88 -7.23
N LEU A 201 -6.82 18.51 -8.28
CA LEU A 201 -6.74 19.15 -9.60
C LEU A 201 -7.83 20.22 -9.83
N GLN A 202 -8.80 20.33 -8.92
CA GLN A 202 -9.99 21.18 -9.11
C GLN A 202 -9.71 22.68 -8.90
N ASN A 203 -8.62 23.01 -8.21
CA ASN A 203 -8.28 24.39 -7.83
C ASN A 203 -7.11 24.98 -8.65
N GLY A 204 -6.79 24.39 -9.80
CA GLY A 204 -5.66 24.79 -10.64
C GLY A 204 -4.35 24.80 -9.85
N VAL A 205 -3.48 25.79 -10.07
CA VAL A 205 -2.19 25.92 -9.37
C VAL A 205 -2.27 26.02 -7.84
N SER A 206 -3.46 26.28 -7.27
CA SER A 206 -3.70 26.35 -5.82
C SER A 206 -4.30 25.06 -5.25
N GLY A 207 -4.40 24.01 -6.05
CA GLY A 207 -4.78 22.69 -5.56
C GLY A 207 -3.77 22.14 -4.56
N ASP A 208 -4.28 21.45 -3.53
CA ASP A 208 -3.45 20.84 -2.51
C ASP A 208 -2.54 19.76 -3.11
N VAL A 209 -1.29 19.73 -2.67
CA VAL A 209 -0.30 18.71 -3.02
C VAL A 209 0.35 18.23 -1.74
N ALA A 210 0.46 16.92 -1.60
CA ALA A 210 1.15 16.32 -0.46
C ALA A 210 1.85 15.02 -0.85
N SER A 211 3.02 14.81 -0.26
CA SER A 211 3.54 13.48 -0.01
C SER A 211 2.81 12.97 1.23
N LEU A 212 2.07 11.87 1.13
CA LEU A 212 1.12 11.48 2.19
C LEU A 212 1.78 10.70 3.31
N GLY A 213 2.66 9.76 2.97
CA GLY A 213 3.38 8.95 3.94
C GLY A 213 4.03 7.76 3.27
N TYR A 214 4.53 6.85 4.09
CA TYR A 214 5.14 5.62 3.61
C TYR A 214 4.91 4.44 4.57
N GLN A 215 5.22 3.24 4.09
CA GLN A 215 5.25 1.99 4.86
C GLN A 215 6.60 1.31 4.70
N LEU A 216 6.97 0.52 5.71
CA LEU A 216 8.28 -0.14 5.82
C LEU A 216 8.20 -1.67 5.73
N ALA A 217 7.01 -2.22 5.53
CA ALA A 217 6.75 -3.63 5.30
C ALA A 217 5.61 -3.82 4.29
N PRO A 218 5.55 -4.99 3.59
CA PRO A 218 4.38 -5.40 2.82
C PRO A 218 3.14 -5.58 3.69
N ARG A 219 2.00 -5.79 3.01
CA ARG A 219 0.68 -6.05 3.58
C ARG A 219 0.14 -4.95 4.50
N GLY A 220 0.70 -3.74 4.39
CA GLY A 220 0.33 -2.61 5.23
C GLY A 220 0.59 -2.83 6.72
N GLU A 221 1.37 -3.84 7.08
CA GLU A 221 1.62 -4.20 8.47
C GLU A 221 2.39 -3.05 9.16
N PRO A 222 2.09 -2.71 10.42
CA PRO A 222 2.86 -1.74 11.20
C PRO A 222 4.20 -2.35 11.67
N ARG A 223 4.87 -3.12 10.82
CA ARG A 223 6.12 -3.83 11.08
C ARG A 223 7.27 -3.16 10.32
N VAL A 224 8.48 -3.41 10.79
CA VAL A 224 9.70 -2.93 10.14
C VAL A 224 10.63 -4.09 9.80
N MET A 225 11.22 -4.06 8.61
CA MET A 225 12.20 -5.06 8.17
C MET A 225 13.57 -4.81 8.82
N ARG A 226 13.67 -5.11 10.13
CA ARG A 226 14.91 -5.02 10.91
C ARG A 226 15.45 -6.41 11.23
N SER A 227 16.77 -6.52 11.29
CA SER A 227 17.43 -7.72 11.80
C SER A 227 17.75 -7.49 13.27
N PRO A 228 17.33 -8.39 14.20
CA PRO A 228 17.80 -8.31 15.57
C PRO A 228 19.34 -8.40 15.55
N ALA A 229 20.01 -7.54 16.29
CA ALA A 229 21.43 -7.65 16.57
C ALA A 229 21.54 -8.84 17.53
N VAL A 230 21.58 -10.03 16.94
CA VAL A 230 21.67 -11.25 17.70
C VAL A 230 23.08 -11.30 18.30
N THR A 231 23.17 -11.50 19.61
CA THR A 231 24.41 -12.01 20.16
C THR A 231 24.48 -13.48 19.77
N ALA A 232 25.32 -13.81 18.78
CA ALA A 232 25.57 -15.18 18.29
C ALA A 232 25.29 -16.26 19.34
N VAL A 233 24.20 -17.03 19.15
CA VAL A 233 23.82 -18.12 20.06
C VAL A 233 24.40 -19.40 19.50
N VAL A 234 25.21 -20.11 20.30
CA VAL A 234 25.78 -21.38 19.85
C VAL A 234 24.67 -22.38 19.51
N GLY A 235 24.67 -22.89 18.27
CA GLY A 235 23.62 -23.78 17.76
C GLY A 235 22.55 -23.11 16.89
N ASP A 236 22.60 -21.79 16.72
CA ASP A 236 21.79 -21.01 15.78
C ASP A 236 22.46 -21.01 14.40
N TYR A 237 22.15 -22.02 13.61
CA TYR A 237 22.80 -22.32 12.34
C TYR A 237 22.22 -21.54 11.16
N ASN A 238 21.04 -20.92 11.30
CA ASN A 238 20.51 -19.99 10.31
C ASN A 238 20.75 -18.51 10.67
N ASP A 239 21.34 -18.22 11.84
CA ASP A 239 21.68 -16.88 12.34
C ASP A 239 20.44 -15.98 12.52
N ASP A 240 19.30 -16.57 12.91
CA ASP A 240 18.02 -15.88 13.13
C ASP A 240 17.82 -15.38 14.57
N GLY A 241 18.74 -15.75 15.46
CA GLY A 241 18.77 -15.37 16.87
C GLY A 241 18.02 -16.27 17.83
N SER A 242 17.50 -17.38 17.33
CA SER A 242 16.77 -18.37 18.10
C SER A 242 17.15 -19.78 17.67
N VAL A 243 17.66 -20.59 18.60
CA VAL A 243 17.94 -22.01 18.31
C VAL A 243 16.61 -22.79 18.27
N ASN A 244 16.12 -23.08 17.07
CA ASN A 244 14.81 -23.66 16.79
C ASN A 244 14.87 -24.77 15.71
N ALA A 245 13.72 -25.16 15.16
CA ALA A 245 13.64 -26.26 14.20
C ALA A 245 14.22 -25.91 12.81
N ALA A 246 14.31 -24.63 12.45
CA ALA A 246 14.92 -24.17 11.20
C ALA A 246 16.45 -24.41 11.18
N ASP A 247 17.12 -24.30 12.32
CA ASP A 247 18.55 -24.64 12.45
C ASP A 247 18.85 -26.11 12.18
N PHE A 248 17.92 -26.98 12.57
CA PHE A 248 18.05 -28.41 12.31
C PHE A 248 18.10 -28.70 10.81
N THR A 249 17.34 -27.95 10.00
CA THR A 249 17.38 -28.11 8.54
C THR A 249 18.72 -27.67 7.96
N VAL A 250 19.29 -26.55 8.44
CA VAL A 250 20.64 -26.12 8.02
C VAL A 250 21.71 -27.15 8.39
N TRP A 251 21.68 -27.69 9.60
CA TRP A 251 22.59 -28.78 9.98
C TRP A 251 22.40 -30.03 9.12
N ARG A 252 21.15 -30.45 8.92
CA ARG A 252 20.81 -31.69 8.22
C ARG A 252 21.26 -31.66 6.76
N ASP A 253 21.06 -30.52 6.10
CA ASP A 253 21.38 -30.35 4.68
C ASP A 253 22.89 -30.30 4.42
N ASN A 254 23.66 -29.94 5.45
CA ASN A 254 25.12 -29.81 5.37
C ASN A 254 25.90 -30.95 6.04
N LEU A 255 25.23 -31.99 6.57
CA LEU A 255 25.86 -33.13 7.25
C LEU A 255 26.94 -33.81 6.37
N ASP A 256 28.08 -34.12 6.96
CA ASP A 256 29.26 -34.72 6.31
C ASP A 256 29.90 -33.83 5.21
N THR A 257 29.67 -32.51 5.26
CA THR A 257 30.32 -31.54 4.37
C THR A 257 31.21 -30.57 5.14
N SER A 258 32.13 -29.91 4.44
CA SER A 258 32.99 -28.86 5.01
C SER A 258 32.31 -27.49 5.11
N PHE A 259 30.96 -27.44 5.13
CA PHE A 259 30.22 -26.21 5.25
C PHE A 259 30.50 -25.54 6.60
N GLU A 260 30.75 -24.23 6.58
CA GLU A 260 30.94 -23.44 7.81
C GLU A 260 29.57 -23.08 8.39
N LEU A 261 29.10 -23.86 9.38
CA LEU A 261 27.88 -23.53 10.09
C LEU A 261 28.03 -22.17 10.82
N PRO A 262 27.10 -21.21 10.62
CA PRO A 262 26.98 -20.03 11.47
C PRO A 262 26.87 -20.42 12.94
N ASN A 263 27.41 -19.59 13.84
CA ASN A 263 27.35 -19.79 15.30
C ASN A 263 27.68 -21.22 15.79
N ARG A 264 28.57 -21.91 15.06
CA ARG A 264 29.08 -23.23 15.45
C ARG A 264 29.83 -23.14 16.78
N ASP A 265 29.65 -24.15 17.63
CA ASP A 265 30.46 -24.28 18.84
C ASP A 265 31.95 -24.31 18.46
N PRO A 266 32.79 -23.41 18.98
CA PRO A 266 34.22 -23.40 18.71
C PRO A 266 34.95 -24.68 19.12
N GLU A 267 34.36 -25.51 19.98
CA GLU A 267 34.88 -26.83 20.35
C GLU A 267 34.66 -27.89 19.26
N ASN A 268 33.68 -27.68 18.36
CA ASN A 268 33.44 -28.56 17.22
C ASN A 268 34.41 -28.23 16.08
N SER A 269 35.01 -29.26 15.49
CA SER A 269 35.98 -29.10 14.39
C SER A 269 35.79 -30.16 13.32
N GLY A 270 36.30 -29.89 12.11
CA GLY A 270 36.10 -30.74 10.93
C GLY A 270 34.74 -30.52 10.27
N ASP A 271 34.34 -31.45 9.42
CA ASP A 271 33.06 -31.43 8.70
C ASP A 271 31.87 -31.36 9.67
N VAL A 272 30.72 -30.88 9.17
CA VAL A 272 29.46 -30.84 9.93
C VAL A 272 29.10 -32.26 10.35
N SER A 273 28.88 -32.46 11.65
CA SER A 273 28.84 -33.81 12.23
C SER A 273 27.76 -33.96 13.30
N GLN A 274 27.72 -35.13 13.92
CA GLN A 274 26.86 -35.40 15.07
C GLN A 274 27.14 -34.47 16.27
N ALA A 275 28.38 -33.98 16.43
CA ALA A 275 28.71 -33.03 17.49
C ALA A 275 27.96 -31.70 17.34
N ASP A 276 27.73 -31.26 16.11
CA ASP A 276 26.96 -30.05 15.80
C ASP A 276 25.46 -30.26 16.12
N TYR A 277 24.92 -31.43 15.82
CA TYR A 277 23.57 -31.77 16.28
C TYR A 277 23.45 -31.77 17.81
N ASP A 278 24.44 -32.33 18.51
CA ASP A 278 24.42 -32.38 19.97
C ASP A 278 24.49 -30.96 20.58
N THR A 279 25.25 -30.06 19.95
CA THR A 279 25.28 -28.62 20.25
C THR A 279 23.90 -27.98 20.04
N TRP A 280 23.25 -28.21 18.90
CA TRP A 280 21.90 -27.70 18.64
C TRP A 280 20.88 -28.21 19.68
N VAL A 281 20.89 -29.51 20.00
CA VAL A 281 20.00 -30.10 21.02
C VAL A 281 20.23 -29.45 22.39
N ALA A 282 21.49 -29.21 22.77
CA ALA A 282 21.82 -28.60 24.06
C ALA A 282 21.35 -27.15 24.19
N ASN A 283 21.23 -26.45 23.06
CA ASN A 283 20.82 -25.05 23.02
C ASN A 283 19.39 -24.84 22.49
N PHE A 284 18.66 -25.91 22.17
CA PHE A 284 17.30 -25.82 21.64
C PHE A 284 16.37 -24.97 22.53
N ALA A 285 15.62 -24.07 21.91
CA ALA A 285 14.79 -23.04 22.53
C ALA A 285 15.54 -21.95 23.31
N GLN A 286 16.87 -21.84 23.17
CA GLN A 286 17.57 -20.63 23.56
C GLN A 286 17.31 -19.53 22.52
N ALA A 287 16.97 -18.36 23.01
CA ALA A 287 16.91 -17.13 22.22
C ALA A 287 17.56 -16.03 23.04
N THR A 288 18.45 -15.24 22.42
CA THR A 288 18.75 -13.92 22.96
C THR A 288 17.67 -13.00 22.45
N GLY A 289 16.71 -12.65 23.30
CA GLY A 289 15.80 -11.56 22.96
C GLY A 289 16.62 -10.31 22.60
N PRO A 290 16.20 -9.51 21.62
CA PRO A 290 16.94 -8.31 21.22
C PRO A 290 17.26 -7.44 22.44
N ALA A 291 18.54 -7.18 22.70
CA ALA A 291 18.96 -6.21 23.70
C ALA A 291 19.04 -4.84 23.00
N GLY A 292 17.97 -4.06 23.06
CA GLY A 292 17.91 -2.73 22.42
C GLY A 292 16.49 -2.28 22.08
N GLY A 293 16.33 -1.00 21.77
CA GLY A 293 15.12 -0.44 21.13
C GLY A 293 15.19 -0.55 19.60
N LEU A 294 14.11 -0.20 18.90
CA LEU A 294 14.01 -0.25 17.43
C LEU A 294 15.23 0.36 16.72
N GLY A 295 15.67 1.54 17.15
CA GLY A 295 16.82 2.27 16.59
C GLY A 295 18.19 1.61 16.79
N ASP A 296 18.31 0.56 17.61
CA ASP A 296 19.56 -0.19 17.81
C ASP A 296 19.78 -1.27 16.74
N PHE A 297 18.77 -1.55 15.93
CA PHE A 297 18.77 -2.62 14.92
C PHE A 297 18.86 -2.05 13.51
N SER A 298 19.81 -2.55 12.71
CA SER A 298 19.94 -2.17 11.31
C SER A 298 18.72 -2.60 10.51
N PHE A 299 18.29 -1.73 9.61
CA PHE A 299 17.30 -2.08 8.60
C PHE A 299 17.94 -3.06 7.62
N LYS A 300 17.31 -4.22 7.41
CA LYS A 300 17.78 -5.25 6.49
C LYS A 300 16.60 -5.73 5.66
N PRO A 301 16.29 -5.06 4.55
CA PRO A 301 15.28 -5.53 3.61
C PRO A 301 15.81 -6.70 2.77
N PHE A 302 17.14 -6.89 2.73
CA PHE A 302 17.81 -7.75 1.76
C PHE A 302 18.71 -8.77 2.45
N GLY A 303 18.66 -10.03 1.97
CA GLY A 303 19.77 -10.97 2.17
C GLY A 303 19.54 -12.16 3.12
N ASN A 304 18.31 -12.66 3.30
CA ASN A 304 18.16 -14.05 3.74
C ASN A 304 18.01 -14.97 2.51
N PRO A 305 18.96 -15.86 2.19
CA PRO A 305 18.84 -16.83 1.10
C PRO A 305 17.89 -17.99 1.45
N GLY A 306 16.72 -17.65 1.99
CA GLY A 306 15.62 -18.57 2.27
C GLY A 306 14.31 -17.87 1.96
N ASN A 307 13.50 -18.49 1.12
CA ASN A 307 12.15 -18.07 0.73
C ASN A 307 11.17 -18.09 1.93
N SER A 308 11.47 -17.38 3.02
CA SER A 308 10.55 -17.27 4.14
C SER A 308 9.71 -16.01 3.96
N ASP A 309 8.40 -16.21 3.78
CA ASP A 309 7.34 -15.18 3.88
C ASP A 309 7.26 -14.52 5.28
N GLU A 310 8.25 -14.75 6.14
CA GLU A 310 8.36 -14.26 7.49
C GLU A 310 9.31 -13.05 7.52
N LEU A 311 8.74 -11.88 7.84
CA LEU A 311 9.50 -10.69 8.20
C LEU A 311 10.52 -11.07 9.29
N ILE A 312 11.80 -10.74 9.06
CA ILE A 312 12.96 -11.14 9.88
C ILE A 312 12.86 -10.67 11.35
N SER A 313 11.89 -9.81 11.70
CA SER A 313 11.62 -9.44 13.09
C SER A 313 10.16 -9.12 13.42
N ASP A 314 9.77 -9.37 14.67
CA ASP A 314 8.47 -9.00 15.26
C ASP A 314 8.38 -7.52 15.69
N PHE A 315 9.32 -6.69 15.23
CA PHE A 315 9.34 -5.27 15.58
C PHE A 315 8.14 -4.55 14.98
N THR A 316 7.25 -4.10 15.86
CA THR A 316 6.02 -3.39 15.50
C THR A 316 6.14 -1.93 15.93
N LEU A 317 5.78 -1.02 15.03
CA LEU A 317 5.59 0.40 15.29
C LEU A 317 4.31 0.58 16.10
N ALA A 318 4.45 0.95 17.37
CA ALA A 318 3.32 1.20 18.24
C ALA A 318 2.47 2.36 17.69
N GLY A 319 1.16 2.31 17.94
CA GLY A 319 0.25 3.40 17.58
C GLY A 319 -0.20 3.43 16.11
N LEU A 320 0.33 2.54 15.26
CA LEU A 320 -0.14 2.36 13.88
C LEU A 320 -0.97 1.09 13.74
N GLY A 321 -2.12 1.22 13.08
CA GLY A 321 -2.92 0.12 12.56
C GLY A 321 -2.41 -0.35 11.19
N GLN A 322 -2.91 -1.50 10.75
CA GLN A 322 -2.63 -2.00 9.41
C GLN A 322 -3.24 -1.08 8.35
N GLY A 323 -2.43 -0.74 7.35
CA GLY A 323 -2.79 0.21 6.29
C GLY A 323 -2.51 1.67 6.63
N GLU A 324 -2.27 2.02 7.89
CA GLU A 324 -1.92 3.38 8.27
C GLU A 324 -0.51 3.75 7.80
N LEU A 325 -0.27 5.04 7.61
CA LEU A 325 0.98 5.55 7.05
C LEU A 325 1.89 6.08 8.13
N ILE A 326 3.19 5.87 7.94
CA ILE A 326 4.20 6.66 8.63
C ILE A 326 4.23 8.03 7.95
N ASP A 327 3.72 9.05 8.66
CA ASP A 327 3.78 10.45 8.27
C ASP A 327 4.46 11.29 9.37
N ARG A 328 4.60 12.60 9.14
CA ARG A 328 5.24 13.51 10.10
C ARG A 328 4.50 13.54 11.44
N ASN A 329 3.17 13.41 11.44
CA ASN A 329 2.39 13.45 12.66
C ASN A 329 2.67 12.21 13.52
N TYR A 330 2.75 11.04 12.89
CA TYR A 330 3.19 9.81 13.55
C TYR A 330 4.61 9.94 14.08
N ALA A 331 5.55 10.40 13.26
CA ALA A 331 6.96 10.52 13.65
C ALA A 331 7.14 11.42 14.89
N LEU A 332 6.41 12.54 14.97
CA LEU A 332 6.42 13.48 16.10
C LEU A 332 5.51 13.08 17.27
N SER A 333 4.77 11.97 17.14
CA SER A 333 3.95 11.44 18.22
C SER A 333 4.81 10.84 19.34
N VAL A 334 4.17 10.47 20.44
CA VAL A 334 4.85 9.73 21.53
C VAL A 334 5.36 8.36 21.07
N ASP A 335 4.70 7.75 20.08
CA ASP A 335 5.07 6.44 19.57
C ASP A 335 6.21 6.52 18.53
N GLY A 336 6.23 7.57 17.71
CA GLY A 336 7.34 7.85 16.77
C GLY A 336 8.58 8.46 17.45
N GLY A 337 8.39 9.17 18.56
CA GLY A 337 9.44 9.65 19.46
C GLY A 337 10.25 10.85 18.97
N CYS A 338 10.12 11.27 17.71
CA CYS A 338 10.85 12.43 17.20
C CYS A 338 10.43 13.69 17.97
N THR A 339 11.40 14.46 18.47
CA THR A 339 11.12 15.65 19.28
C THR A 339 10.86 16.89 18.43
N ASP A 340 11.41 16.93 17.23
CA ASP A 340 11.32 18.01 16.26
C ASP A 340 11.78 17.53 14.86
N ASP A 341 11.74 18.43 13.89
CA ASP A 341 12.18 18.18 12.51
C ASP A 341 13.70 18.01 12.37
N THR A 342 14.48 18.01 13.46
CA THR A 342 15.92 17.71 13.38
C THR A 342 16.21 16.22 13.27
N GLY A 343 15.22 15.36 13.55
CA GLY A 343 15.36 13.91 13.69
C GLY A 343 15.80 13.46 15.09
N ALA A 344 15.92 14.39 16.05
CA ALA A 344 16.28 14.05 17.42
C ALA A 344 15.16 13.23 18.11
N GLY A 345 15.54 12.22 18.90
CA GLY A 345 14.62 11.49 19.77
C GLY A 345 13.76 10.41 19.10
N CYS A 346 13.75 10.32 17.76
CA CYS A 346 13.00 9.30 17.03
C CYS A 346 13.30 7.90 17.58
N VAL A 347 12.26 7.06 17.75
CA VAL A 347 12.43 5.68 18.21
C VAL A 347 13.20 4.81 17.21
N ALA A 348 13.20 5.24 15.95
CA ALA A 348 13.78 4.62 14.79
C ALA A 348 14.28 5.72 13.84
N ARG A 349 15.49 5.56 13.29
CA ARG A 349 16.12 6.62 12.48
C ARG A 349 15.40 6.88 11.16
N ASP A 350 14.88 5.85 10.52
CA ASP A 350 14.02 5.93 9.32
C ASP A 350 12.79 6.81 9.52
N LEU A 351 12.24 6.95 10.74
CA LEU A 351 11.10 7.85 10.98
C LEU A 351 11.43 9.31 10.69
N GLU A 352 12.71 9.70 10.74
CA GLU A 352 13.12 11.06 10.36
C GLU A 352 12.86 11.36 8.88
N PHE A 353 12.75 10.33 8.04
CA PHE A 353 12.35 10.44 6.64
C PHE A 353 10.99 11.11 6.46
N ALA A 354 10.09 10.96 7.44
CA ALA A 354 8.77 11.59 7.43
C ALA A 354 8.81 13.10 7.67
N LEU A 355 9.84 13.61 8.35
CA LEU A 355 9.88 14.95 8.91
C LEU A 355 10.00 16.02 7.83
N ASP A 356 9.75 17.27 8.24
CA ASP A 356 10.04 18.40 7.38
C ASP A 356 11.56 18.60 7.25
N VAL A 357 12.00 19.22 6.15
CA VAL A 357 13.40 19.64 6.02
C VAL A 357 13.71 20.66 7.12
N ASP A 358 14.66 20.31 7.99
CA ASP A 358 15.09 21.13 9.11
C ASP A 358 15.50 22.53 8.61
N PRO A 359 14.98 23.62 9.19
CA PRO A 359 15.46 24.96 8.87
C PRO A 359 16.98 25.14 9.03
N ALA A 360 17.65 24.37 9.88
CA ALA A 360 19.11 24.37 10.01
C ALA A 360 19.84 23.69 8.83
N GLU A 361 19.16 22.82 8.08
CA GLU A 361 19.64 22.32 6.78
C GLU A 361 19.44 23.38 5.68
N THR A 362 18.56 24.35 5.91
CA THR A 362 18.38 25.50 5.02
C THR A 362 19.30 26.68 5.44
N GLY A 363 20.42 26.87 4.75
CA GLY A 363 21.16 28.16 4.81
C GLY A 363 22.64 28.15 5.16
N MET A 364 23.42 27.14 4.77
CA MET A 364 24.86 27.37 4.59
C MET A 364 25.09 28.14 3.29
N ALA A 365 25.93 29.18 3.34
CA ALA A 365 26.33 30.01 2.19
C ALA A 365 27.28 29.25 1.21
N ASP A 366 26.91 28.01 0.90
CA ASP A 366 27.55 27.08 -0.04
C ASP A 366 26.53 26.79 -1.17
N PRO A 367 26.91 26.83 -2.46
CA PRO A 367 26.04 26.56 -3.61
C PRO A 367 25.32 25.18 -3.67
N ALA A 368 25.26 24.39 -2.60
CA ALA A 368 24.80 23.00 -2.62
C ALA A 368 23.45 22.68 -1.94
N MET A 369 22.63 23.67 -1.53
CA MET A 369 21.19 23.53 -1.13
C MET A 369 20.77 22.09 -0.70
N ASN A 370 21.04 21.69 0.55
CA ASN A 370 21.11 20.29 0.91
C ASN A 370 20.04 19.81 1.91
N ASN A 371 19.05 19.09 1.40
CA ASN A 371 18.32 18.10 2.20
C ASN A 371 19.26 16.93 2.52
N GLN A 372 20.21 17.12 3.45
CA GLN A 372 21.26 16.13 3.73
C GLN A 372 20.69 14.87 4.35
N LYS A 373 19.58 14.99 5.09
CA LYS A 373 18.94 13.87 5.80
C LYS A 373 17.88 13.13 4.98
N ASN A 374 17.60 13.59 3.76
CA ASN A 374 16.55 13.07 2.89
C ASN A 374 15.14 13.14 3.50
N HIS A 375 14.87 14.14 4.34
CA HIS A 375 13.53 14.42 4.88
C HIS A 375 12.55 14.69 3.74
N ARG A 376 11.36 14.06 3.79
CA ARG A 376 10.41 14.08 2.68
C ARG A 376 9.19 14.97 2.91
N ASN A 377 9.04 15.58 4.09
CA ASN A 377 7.84 16.36 4.47
C ASN A 377 6.54 15.55 4.24
N PHE A 378 6.49 14.32 4.74
CA PHE A 378 5.30 13.47 4.58
C PHE A 378 4.19 13.93 5.52
N ASN A 379 2.99 14.15 5.00
CA ASN A 379 1.83 14.56 5.79
C ASN A 379 0.55 14.00 5.14
N ASN A 380 -0.13 13.10 5.85
CA ASN A 380 -1.30 12.43 5.31
C ASN A 380 -2.54 13.34 5.39
N ILE A 381 -2.70 14.22 4.41
CA ILE A 381 -3.78 15.22 4.41
C ILE A 381 -5.13 14.68 3.95
N ILE A 382 -5.18 13.46 3.39
CA ILE A 382 -6.41 12.85 2.86
C ILE A 382 -6.81 11.57 3.61
N ASP A 383 -6.22 11.30 4.77
CA ASP A 383 -6.50 10.09 5.55
C ASP A 383 -6.38 8.81 4.70
N LEU A 384 -5.35 8.74 3.85
CA LEU A 384 -5.09 7.59 2.98
C LEU A 384 -4.67 6.40 3.86
N HIS A 385 -5.27 5.24 3.61
CA HIS A 385 -4.70 3.96 4.02
C HIS A 385 -4.18 3.25 2.77
N MET A 386 -3.05 2.55 2.87
CA MET A 386 -2.50 1.79 1.73
C MET A 386 -1.81 0.51 2.18
N ALA A 387 -1.65 -0.44 1.27
CA ALA A 387 -0.82 -1.62 1.44
C ALA A 387 -0.28 -2.07 0.09
N ILE A 388 0.81 -2.83 0.13
CA ILE A 388 1.30 -3.57 -1.03
C ILE A 388 1.55 -5.02 -0.64
N ASP A 389 0.97 -5.95 -1.38
CA ASP A 389 1.34 -7.35 -1.38
C ASP A 389 1.80 -7.73 -2.79
N ASN A 390 3.12 -7.68 -2.98
CA ASN A 390 3.79 -7.82 -4.26
C ASN A 390 4.22 -9.28 -4.53
N SER A 391 3.53 -10.25 -3.91
CA SER A 391 3.93 -11.66 -3.90
C SER A 391 3.51 -12.47 -5.12
N ASN A 392 2.90 -11.83 -6.14
CA ASN A 392 2.39 -12.54 -7.31
C ASN A 392 3.51 -13.17 -8.14
N THR A 393 3.30 -14.43 -8.55
CA THR A 393 4.15 -15.17 -9.49
C THR A 393 3.46 -15.49 -10.82
N GLU A 394 2.17 -15.19 -10.91
CA GLU A 394 1.34 -15.29 -12.11
C GLU A 394 1.04 -13.87 -12.62
N GLY A 395 0.39 -13.74 -13.77
CA GLY A 395 0.00 -12.45 -14.34
C GLY A 395 0.09 -12.44 -15.85
N VAL A 396 0.62 -11.36 -16.40
CA VAL A 396 0.86 -11.22 -17.83
C VAL A 396 2.35 -11.28 -18.15
N PHE A 397 2.71 -12.13 -19.10
CA PHE A 397 4.09 -12.26 -19.51
C PHE A 397 4.61 -11.00 -20.21
N GLY A 398 5.92 -10.77 -20.07
CA GLY A 398 6.64 -9.78 -20.85
C GLY A 398 6.50 -10.04 -22.36
N ALA A 399 5.89 -9.11 -23.10
CA ALA A 399 5.72 -9.22 -24.55
C ALA A 399 7.08 -9.22 -25.29
N GLY A 400 8.09 -8.49 -24.78
CA GLY A 400 9.34 -8.29 -25.49
C GLY A 400 9.08 -7.76 -26.92
N SER A 401 9.41 -8.57 -27.94
CA SER A 401 9.11 -8.31 -29.37
C SER A 401 7.94 -9.13 -29.94
N GLN A 402 7.25 -9.91 -29.10
CA GLN A 402 6.09 -10.74 -29.43
C GLN A 402 4.81 -9.89 -29.52
N PRO A 403 3.73 -10.42 -30.14
CA PRO A 403 2.42 -9.77 -30.10
C PRO A 403 1.91 -9.55 -28.67
N PHE A 404 1.19 -8.45 -28.45
CA PHE A 404 0.65 -8.06 -27.15
C PHE A 404 -0.55 -8.88 -26.67
N THR A 405 -1.07 -9.76 -27.52
CA THR A 405 -2.21 -10.62 -27.20
C THR A 405 -1.84 -11.65 -26.15
N LEU A 406 -2.73 -11.88 -25.19
CA LEU A 406 -2.59 -12.95 -24.22
C LEU A 406 -2.57 -14.33 -24.88
N VAL A 407 -1.84 -15.25 -24.25
CA VAL A 407 -1.75 -16.67 -24.57
C VAL A 407 -2.31 -17.46 -23.39
N ASN A 408 -3.41 -18.17 -23.65
CA ASN A 408 -4.08 -18.99 -22.65
C ASN A 408 -3.14 -20.07 -22.07
N GLY A 409 -3.07 -20.14 -20.74
CA GLY A 409 -2.21 -21.07 -20.01
C GLY A 409 -0.77 -20.59 -19.84
N GLU A 410 -0.44 -19.42 -20.39
CA GLU A 410 0.74 -18.64 -20.02
C GLU A 410 0.25 -17.41 -19.23
N ASP A 411 -0.52 -16.53 -19.86
CA ASP A 411 -1.04 -15.35 -19.20
C ASP A 411 -2.32 -15.69 -18.42
N ASN A 412 -2.32 -15.46 -17.10
CA ASN A 412 -3.42 -15.75 -16.19
C ASN A 412 -3.74 -14.54 -15.27
N PRO A 413 -4.02 -13.34 -15.82
CA PRO A 413 -4.27 -12.15 -15.02
C PRO A 413 -5.44 -12.32 -14.03
N GLU A 414 -6.44 -13.15 -14.37
CA GLU A 414 -7.56 -13.46 -13.47
C GLU A 414 -7.16 -14.22 -12.19
N GLU A 415 -5.99 -14.85 -12.15
CA GLU A 415 -5.48 -15.60 -11.00
C GLU A 415 -4.65 -14.73 -10.05
N VAL A 416 -4.33 -13.49 -10.45
CA VAL A 416 -3.56 -12.52 -9.67
C VAL A 416 -4.48 -11.80 -8.69
N LEU A 417 -4.26 -12.01 -7.40
CA LEU A 417 -5.16 -11.57 -6.33
C LEU A 417 -4.51 -10.61 -5.33
N THR A 418 -3.22 -10.32 -5.46
CA THR A 418 -2.52 -9.38 -4.57
C THR A 418 -1.94 -8.21 -5.35
N GLY A 419 -1.69 -7.08 -4.68
CA GLY A 419 -1.05 -5.92 -5.30
C GLY A 419 -1.13 -4.69 -4.40
N ILE A 420 -1.35 -3.52 -5.01
CA ILE A 420 -1.53 -2.27 -4.26
C ILE A 420 -3.00 -2.09 -3.89
N GLU A 421 -3.26 -2.02 -2.60
CA GLU A 421 -4.58 -1.71 -2.05
C GLU A 421 -4.56 -0.36 -1.35
N PHE A 422 -5.63 0.41 -1.47
CA PHE A 422 -5.78 1.63 -0.71
C PHE A 422 -7.24 1.97 -0.42
N SER A 423 -7.44 2.82 0.59
CA SER A 423 -8.72 3.49 0.82
C SER A 423 -8.58 4.96 1.15
N VAL A 424 -9.53 5.74 0.66
CA VAL A 424 -9.63 7.18 0.90
C VAL A 424 -11.07 7.54 1.30
N PRO A 425 -11.29 8.44 2.28
CA PRO A 425 -12.63 8.91 2.59
C PRO A 425 -13.26 9.61 1.39
N LEU A 426 -14.56 9.41 1.20
CA LEU A 426 -15.35 10.07 0.18
C LEU A 426 -15.40 11.60 0.39
N SER A 427 -15.22 12.08 1.63
CA SER A 427 -15.14 13.52 1.93
C SER A 427 -13.94 14.20 1.27
N GLU A 428 -12.85 13.45 1.08
CA GLU A 428 -11.62 13.96 0.45
C GLU A 428 -11.74 14.00 -1.08
N LEU A 429 -12.70 13.26 -1.64
CA LEU A 429 -13.01 13.24 -3.07
C LEU A 429 -13.96 14.36 -3.52
N GLY A 430 -14.27 15.31 -2.62
CA GLY A 430 -15.10 16.47 -2.93
C GLY A 430 -16.58 16.13 -3.14
N THR A 431 -17.23 16.86 -4.07
CA THR A 431 -18.66 16.63 -4.36
C THR A 431 -18.80 15.48 -5.34
N LEU A 432 -19.31 14.34 -4.86
CA LEU A 432 -19.46 13.15 -5.70
C LEU A 432 -20.51 13.30 -6.79
N GLY A 433 -20.22 12.72 -7.94
CA GLY A 433 -21.14 12.50 -9.06
C GLY A 433 -22.07 11.29 -8.84
N SER A 434 -22.56 10.71 -9.94
CA SER A 434 -23.35 9.46 -9.91
C SER A 434 -22.51 8.19 -9.79
N SER A 435 -21.21 8.32 -10.03
CA SER A 435 -20.21 7.27 -10.05
C SER A 435 -18.85 7.90 -9.83
N ILE A 436 -17.89 7.12 -9.35
CA ILE A 436 -16.47 7.49 -9.39
C ILE A 436 -15.85 6.78 -10.58
N LYS A 437 -14.96 7.41 -11.32
CA LYS A 437 -14.15 6.76 -12.36
C LYS A 437 -12.70 6.79 -11.95
N LEU A 438 -12.00 5.71 -12.25
CA LEU A 438 -10.60 5.55 -11.89
C LEU A 438 -9.80 5.12 -13.12
N MET A 439 -8.85 5.95 -13.51
CA MET A 439 -7.75 5.56 -14.39
C MET A 439 -6.58 5.14 -13.51
N ALA A 440 -6.00 3.97 -13.79
CA ALA A 440 -4.79 3.50 -13.16
C ALA A 440 -3.85 2.98 -14.25
N PHE A 441 -2.57 3.35 -14.21
CA PHE A 441 -1.57 2.90 -15.17
C PHE A 441 -0.16 2.93 -14.61
N VAL A 442 0.73 2.15 -15.22
CA VAL A 442 2.15 2.16 -14.87
C VAL A 442 2.93 3.15 -15.75
N ASN A 443 3.83 3.92 -15.14
CA ASN A 443 4.82 4.72 -15.87
C ASN A 443 6.21 4.67 -15.21
N SER A 444 7.20 5.20 -15.92
CA SER A 444 8.59 5.28 -15.45
C SER A 444 8.73 6.13 -14.20
N ASN A 445 9.82 5.92 -13.46
CA ASN A 445 10.20 6.78 -12.33
C ASN A 445 10.10 8.28 -12.65
N GLY A 446 10.52 8.72 -13.85
CA GLY A 446 10.47 10.13 -14.25
C GLY A 446 9.10 10.66 -14.69
N HIS A 447 8.02 9.86 -14.62
CA HIS A 447 6.70 10.15 -15.21
C HIS A 447 6.74 10.48 -16.72
N ASP A 448 7.83 10.16 -17.40
CA ASP A 448 8.12 10.56 -18.77
C ASP A 448 8.04 9.40 -19.78
N PHE A 449 7.57 8.23 -19.34
CA PHE A 449 7.36 7.08 -20.20
C PHE A 449 6.19 6.24 -19.67
N MET A 450 5.09 6.21 -20.44
CA MET A 450 3.91 5.42 -20.12
C MET A 450 4.03 3.99 -20.65
N SER A 451 3.66 3.02 -19.81
CA SER A 451 3.51 1.63 -20.22
C SER A 451 2.28 1.43 -21.12
N ASN A 452 1.98 0.18 -21.47
CA ASN A 452 0.70 -0.23 -22.02
C ASN A 452 -0.26 -0.81 -20.96
N GLN A 453 0.16 -0.84 -19.68
CA GLN A 453 -0.59 -1.42 -18.57
C GLN A 453 -1.53 -0.36 -17.98
N PHE A 454 -2.79 -0.41 -18.42
CA PHE A 454 -3.87 0.47 -17.99
C PHE A 454 -5.05 -0.34 -17.47
N ALA A 455 -5.77 0.22 -16.51
CA ALA A 455 -7.12 -0.22 -16.16
C ALA A 455 -8.12 0.02 -17.31
N GLY A 456 -9.34 -0.49 -17.13
CA GLY A 456 -10.41 -0.39 -18.13
C GLY A 456 -10.23 -1.42 -19.24
N VAL A 457 -10.38 -0.99 -20.49
CA VAL A 457 -10.13 -1.83 -21.67
C VAL A 457 -8.63 -2.08 -21.87
N GLY A 458 -7.78 -1.20 -21.36
CA GLY A 458 -6.33 -1.28 -21.51
C GLY A 458 -5.82 -0.73 -22.85
N VAL A 459 -4.50 -0.61 -22.98
CA VAL A 459 -3.85 -0.24 -24.23
C VAL A 459 -3.39 -1.52 -24.93
N LEU A 460 -4.15 -1.99 -25.91
CA LEU A 460 -3.92 -3.27 -26.62
C LEU A 460 -2.75 -3.23 -27.63
N ASP A 461 -1.72 -2.44 -27.34
CA ASP A 461 -0.58 -2.18 -28.20
C ASP A 461 0.70 -2.03 -27.36
N ALA A 462 1.78 -1.60 -27.99
CA ALA A 462 3.04 -1.30 -27.34
C ALA A 462 2.91 -0.18 -26.31
N ASN A 463 3.93 -0.06 -25.46
CA ASN A 463 4.09 1.08 -24.57
C ASN A 463 3.87 2.41 -25.30
N LEU A 464 3.07 3.29 -24.70
CA LEU A 464 2.80 4.61 -25.25
C LEU A 464 4.04 5.51 -25.19
N GLY A 465 4.97 5.23 -24.28
CA GLY A 465 6.17 6.03 -24.08
C GLY A 465 5.78 7.49 -23.83
N GLN A 466 6.19 8.38 -24.72
CA GLN A 466 5.91 9.82 -24.65
C GLN A 466 4.80 10.29 -25.60
N LEU A 467 4.12 9.39 -26.31
CA LEU A 467 3.24 9.74 -27.43
C LEU A 467 2.08 10.69 -27.04
N LEU A 468 1.54 10.52 -25.83
CA LEU A 468 0.39 11.30 -25.36
C LEU A 468 0.77 12.45 -24.43
N ILE A 469 2.06 12.76 -24.28
CA ILE A 469 2.55 13.86 -23.43
C ILE A 469 3.45 14.81 -24.22
N ASN A 470 3.64 16.01 -23.68
CA ASN A 470 4.43 17.08 -24.25
C ASN A 470 5.92 16.89 -23.91
N ALA A 471 6.58 15.97 -24.61
CA ALA A 471 8.01 15.70 -24.46
C ALA A 471 8.87 16.60 -25.38
N GLY A 472 8.68 17.92 -25.31
CA GLY A 472 9.38 18.89 -26.16
C GLY A 472 8.65 19.25 -27.47
N GLY A 473 7.36 18.94 -27.55
CA GLY A 473 6.46 19.21 -28.66
C GLY A 473 5.04 18.72 -28.33
N PRO A 474 4.00 19.19 -29.05
CA PRO A 474 2.63 18.79 -28.75
C PRO A 474 2.44 17.26 -28.82
N PRO A 475 1.58 16.67 -27.97
CA PRO A 475 1.24 15.24 -28.03
C PRO A 475 0.83 14.82 -29.44
N ALA A 476 1.18 13.58 -29.81
CA ALA A 476 0.86 13.00 -31.12
C ALA A 476 -0.60 12.53 -31.23
N GLY A 477 -1.29 12.38 -30.09
CA GLY A 477 -2.68 11.96 -29.97
C GLY A 477 -3.18 12.09 -28.54
N THR A 478 -4.32 11.48 -28.26
CA THR A 478 -4.98 11.47 -26.95
C THR A 478 -5.53 10.07 -26.65
N PHE A 479 -6.04 9.83 -25.44
CA PHE A 479 -6.73 8.56 -25.16
C PHE A 479 -8.01 8.37 -25.98
N ALA A 480 -8.62 9.44 -26.53
CA ALA A 480 -9.71 9.31 -27.48
C ALA A 480 -9.33 8.61 -28.80
N ASP A 481 -8.03 8.48 -29.09
CA ASP A 481 -7.49 7.72 -30.23
C ASP A 481 -7.23 6.25 -29.89
N VAL A 482 -7.28 5.88 -28.61
CA VAL A 482 -7.12 4.50 -28.11
C VAL A 482 -8.50 3.83 -28.02
N PRO A 483 -8.71 2.63 -28.60
CA PRO A 483 -10.01 1.96 -28.53
C PRO A 483 -10.38 1.53 -27.11
N GLY A 484 -11.55 1.98 -26.64
CA GLY A 484 -12.07 1.64 -25.32
C GLY A 484 -11.89 2.78 -24.33
N ASP A 485 -12.38 2.57 -23.11
CA ASP A 485 -12.16 3.49 -21.99
C ASP A 485 -10.98 2.97 -21.15
N GLN A 486 -9.99 3.83 -20.88
CA GLN A 486 -8.76 3.49 -20.16
C GLN A 486 -8.93 3.76 -18.66
N PHE A 487 -10.18 3.66 -18.20
CA PHE A 487 -10.62 3.85 -16.83
C PHE A 487 -11.74 2.85 -16.51
N ILE A 488 -11.86 2.51 -15.23
CA ILE A 488 -13.00 1.77 -14.70
C ILE A 488 -14.06 2.73 -14.15
N THR A 489 -15.32 2.29 -14.11
CA THR A 489 -16.41 3.02 -13.47
C THR A 489 -16.89 2.29 -12.22
N ILE A 490 -16.83 2.99 -11.09
CA ILE A 490 -17.18 2.50 -9.76
C ILE A 490 -18.58 3.06 -9.43
N PRO A 491 -19.61 2.20 -9.33
CA PRO A 491 -20.96 2.65 -9.07
C PRO A 491 -21.11 3.12 -7.61
N LEU A 492 -21.72 4.29 -7.42
CA LEU A 492 -22.12 4.75 -6.09
C LEU A 492 -23.49 4.17 -5.76
N SER A 493 -23.55 3.22 -4.84
CA SER A 493 -24.83 2.66 -4.39
C SER A 493 -25.54 3.66 -3.47
N THR A 494 -26.76 4.07 -3.85
CA THR A 494 -27.59 4.99 -3.04
C THR A 494 -28.14 4.36 -1.75
N SER A 495 -27.79 3.11 -1.45
CA SER A 495 -28.34 2.31 -0.34
C SER A 495 -27.49 2.28 0.93
N ASN A 496 -26.24 2.77 0.89
CA ASN A 496 -25.34 2.73 2.05
C ASN A 496 -25.32 4.02 2.87
N ALA A 497 -26.22 4.97 2.57
CA ALA A 497 -26.58 6.04 3.49
C ALA A 497 -27.36 5.46 4.68
N HIS A 498 -26.72 4.63 5.50
CA HIS A 498 -27.06 4.59 6.91
C HIS A 498 -26.72 5.97 7.43
N ALA A 499 -27.74 6.83 7.51
CA ALA A 499 -27.67 8.02 8.33
C ALA A 499 -27.14 7.57 9.68
N ALA A 500 -25.90 7.95 10.00
CA ALA A 500 -25.35 7.79 11.34
C ALA A 500 -26.44 8.32 12.28
N PRO A 501 -27.02 7.49 13.16
CA PRO A 501 -28.05 7.98 14.04
C PRO A 501 -27.38 9.05 14.90
N GLU A 502 -27.81 10.30 14.75
CA GLU A 502 -27.32 11.36 15.62
C GLU A 502 -27.41 10.86 17.07
N PRO A 503 -26.42 11.15 17.94
CA PRO A 503 -26.42 10.69 19.34
C PRO A 503 -27.71 11.01 20.11
N GLY A 504 -28.53 11.95 19.61
CA GLY A 504 -29.86 12.27 20.14
C GLY A 504 -30.99 11.27 19.83
N ALA A 505 -30.89 10.46 18.77
CA ALA A 505 -31.98 9.56 18.34
C ALA A 505 -32.10 8.30 19.21
N LEU A 506 -30.98 7.79 19.74
CA LEU A 506 -30.95 6.68 20.71
C LEU A 506 -31.52 7.08 22.08
N GLY A 507 -31.35 8.34 22.49
CA GLY A 507 -31.92 8.88 23.72
C GLY A 507 -33.46 8.96 23.69
N LEU A 508 -34.06 9.19 22.52
CA LEU A 508 -35.50 9.35 22.39
C LEU A 508 -36.25 8.00 22.42
N MET A 509 -35.67 6.92 21.89
CA MET A 509 -36.28 5.58 21.98
C MET A 509 -36.28 5.03 23.41
N LEU A 510 -35.25 5.34 24.21
CA LEU A 510 -35.20 4.92 25.62
C LEU A 510 -36.27 5.62 26.48
N LEU A 511 -36.57 6.90 26.18
CA LEU A 511 -37.58 7.69 26.89
C LEU A 511 -39.02 7.24 26.56
N VAL A 512 -39.29 6.81 25.33
CA VAL A 512 -40.60 6.27 24.93
C VAL A 512 -40.84 4.88 25.57
N ALA A 513 -39.80 4.04 25.65
CA ALA A 513 -39.88 2.74 26.33
C ALA A 513 -40.15 2.90 27.85
N LEU A 514 -39.48 3.85 28.52
CA LEU A 514 -39.69 4.11 29.95
C LEU A 514 -41.05 4.80 30.25
N GLY A 515 -41.58 5.59 29.32
CA GLY A 515 -42.91 6.21 29.45
C GLY A 515 -44.09 5.23 29.38
N LEU A 516 -43.94 4.12 28.66
CA LEU A 516 -44.98 3.09 28.51
C LEU A 516 -45.07 2.14 29.72
N PHE A 517 -44.02 2.02 30.54
CA PHE A 517 -44.04 1.21 31.76
C PHE A 517 -44.51 1.97 33.02
N SER A 518 -44.57 3.31 33.00
CA SER A 518 -44.95 4.11 34.18
C SER A 518 -46.45 4.38 34.33
N THR A 519 -47.29 4.05 33.33
CA THR A 519 -48.74 4.34 33.38
C THR A 519 -49.63 3.18 33.86
N ARG A 520 -49.05 2.07 34.37
CA ARG A 520 -49.81 0.93 34.93
C ARG A 520 -49.81 0.79 36.46
N ARG A 521 -49.65 1.89 37.21
CA ARG A 521 -49.96 1.93 38.65
C ARG A 521 -50.64 3.23 39.06
N ALA A 522 -51.93 3.35 38.73
CA ALA A 522 -52.88 4.17 39.50
C ALA A 522 -54.29 3.60 39.29
N ASN A 523 -54.84 2.97 40.32
CA ASN A 523 -56.26 2.94 40.75
C ASN A 523 -56.54 1.71 41.62
N VAL A 524 -56.51 1.96 42.95
CA VAL A 524 -57.44 1.37 43.93
C VAL A 524 -58.62 2.33 44.03
#